data_AF-A0AA89CB34-F1
#
_entry.id   AF-A0AA89CB34-F1
#
_cell.length_a   1.000
_cell.length_b   1.000
_cell.length_c   1.000
_cell.angle_alpha   90.00
_cell.angle_beta   90.00
_cell.angle_gamma   90.00
#
_symmetry.space_group_name_H-M   'P 1'
#
loop_
_entity.id
_entity.type
_entity.pdbx_description
1 polymer ?
#
loop_
_entity_poly.entity_id
_entity_poly.type
_entity_poly.pdbx_seq_one_letter_code
_entity_poly.pdbx_strand_id
1 'polypeptide(L)'
;MTSDGDSKLFAGLKSFQKGHCEPLKDIRHLSLSMKRQIANAPFSSTAFSGRNKSALQNRFAKSVKARCIAELTKTVQACRRNLKSLKKTMPGITEAIISCYKKNYGHTCSEQSYACKEHMEHYGKRVICQQKQNKDDEWRLRLCLEIMLDDESLEKVRFLTSSQNAEAFNKTIAVQPKVEYMESKLPRPGSYRKKFRKYKCRREINRTRKYRLYEGTQFAT
;
A
#
# COMPACT_ATOMS: atom_id res chain seq x y z
N MET A 1 2.03 -25.66 -11.36
CA MET A 1 3.21 -25.34 -10.53
C MET A 1 3.16 -23.87 -10.20
N THR A 2 2.85 -23.51 -8.96
CA THR A 2 2.79 -22.12 -8.48
C THR A 2 4.13 -21.78 -7.84
N SER A 3 5.04 -21.19 -8.60
CA SER A 3 6.28 -20.64 -8.04
C SER A 3 5.97 -19.32 -7.32
N ASP A 4 5.79 -19.43 -6.02
CA ASP A 4 6.72 -18.80 -5.10
C ASP A 4 6.79 -17.27 -5.08
N GLY A 5 5.67 -16.64 -4.76
CA GLY A 5 5.65 -15.31 -4.13
C GLY A 5 6.10 -15.34 -2.66
N ASP A 6 6.08 -16.53 -2.04
CA ASP A 6 6.35 -16.73 -0.60
C ASP A 6 7.85 -16.69 -0.25
N SER A 7 8.74 -17.10 -1.15
CA SER A 7 10.18 -17.08 -0.91
C SER A 7 10.76 -15.68 -0.74
N LYS A 8 10.16 -14.66 -1.36
CA LYS A 8 10.60 -13.27 -1.17
C LYS A 8 10.20 -12.73 0.20
N LEU A 9 9.03 -13.13 0.70
CA LEU A 9 8.58 -12.82 2.07
C LEU A 9 9.50 -13.50 3.10
N PHE A 10 9.86 -14.77 2.87
CA PHE A 10 10.73 -15.53 3.78
C PHE A 10 12.20 -15.04 3.80
N ALA A 11 12.73 -14.63 2.65
CA ALA A 11 14.07 -14.03 2.55
C ALA A 11 14.14 -12.67 3.27
N GLY A 12 13.08 -11.86 3.18
CA GLY A 12 12.96 -10.62 3.95
C GLY A 12 12.83 -10.86 5.46
N LEU A 13 12.20 -11.97 5.86
CA LEU A 13 12.03 -12.38 7.25
C LEU A 13 13.35 -12.82 7.93
N LYS A 14 14.30 -13.39 7.19
CA LYS A 14 15.62 -13.74 7.76
C LYS A 14 16.46 -12.50 8.11
N SER A 15 16.23 -11.39 7.41
CA SER A 15 16.82 -10.09 7.72
C SER A 15 16.11 -9.34 8.86
N PHE A 16 14.94 -9.84 9.28
CA PHE A 16 13.96 -9.19 10.17
C PHE A 16 14.22 -9.43 11.67
N GLN A 17 14.96 -10.48 12.03
CA GLN A 17 15.21 -10.90 13.42
C GLN A 17 15.97 -9.88 14.30
N LYS A 18 16.30 -8.68 13.78
CA LYS A 18 17.08 -7.65 14.49
C LYS A 18 16.36 -6.31 14.70
N GLY A 19 15.10 -6.13 14.29
CA GLY A 19 14.42 -4.82 14.39
C GLY A 19 12.93 -4.85 14.68
N HIS A 20 12.44 -3.78 15.33
CA HIS A 20 11.01 -3.51 15.54
C HIS A 20 10.36 -3.14 14.19
N CYS A 21 9.32 -3.86 13.78
CA CYS A 21 8.57 -3.52 12.57
C CYS A 21 7.12 -3.17 12.92
N GLU A 22 6.70 -1.99 12.47
CA GLU A 22 5.29 -1.62 12.53
C GLU A 22 4.48 -2.38 11.48
N PRO A 23 3.22 -2.75 11.80
CA PRO A 23 2.36 -3.44 10.86
C PRO A 23 2.08 -2.57 9.63
N LEU A 24 2.16 -3.18 8.45
CA LEU A 24 1.76 -2.52 7.21
C LEU A 24 0.26 -2.27 7.25
N LYS A 25 -0.16 -1.08 6.81
CA LYS A 25 -1.58 -0.73 6.67
C LYS A 25 -1.99 -0.89 5.21
N ASP A 26 -3.17 -1.46 5.03
CA ASP A 26 -3.80 -1.49 3.73
C ASP A 26 -4.38 -0.12 3.35
N ILE A 27 -4.08 0.30 2.13
CA ILE A 27 -4.61 1.52 1.51
C ILE A 27 -6.14 1.56 1.52
N ARG A 28 -6.83 0.41 1.44
CA ARG A 28 -8.30 0.37 1.50
C ARG A 28 -8.80 0.81 2.87
N HIS A 29 -8.17 0.40 3.95
CA HIS A 29 -8.56 0.80 5.31
C HIS A 29 -8.30 2.27 5.57
N LEU A 30 -7.12 2.78 5.20
CA LEU A 30 -6.78 4.20 5.37
C LEU A 30 -7.71 5.10 4.55
N SER A 31 -7.92 4.76 3.28
CA SER A 31 -8.82 5.53 2.40
C SER A 31 -10.29 5.47 2.85
N LEU A 32 -10.74 4.38 3.50
CA LEU A 32 -12.05 4.31 4.13
C LEU A 32 -12.13 5.15 5.41
N SER A 33 -11.08 5.17 6.24
CA SER A 33 -10.99 6.00 7.43
C SER A 33 -11.07 7.48 7.06
N MET A 34 -10.26 7.93 6.11
CA MET A 34 -10.31 9.29 5.57
C MET A 34 -11.69 9.64 5.03
N LYS A 35 -12.29 8.76 4.22
CA LYS A 35 -13.65 9.00 3.70
C LYS A 35 -14.67 9.20 4.83
N ARG A 36 -14.62 8.39 5.90
CA ARG A 36 -15.52 8.52 7.06
C ARG A 36 -15.29 9.85 7.77
N GLN A 37 -14.03 10.25 7.96
CA GLN A 37 -13.72 11.56 8.55
C GLN A 37 -14.29 12.71 7.72
N ILE A 38 -14.10 12.71 6.40
CA ILE A 38 -14.68 13.73 5.52
C ILE A 38 -16.22 13.70 5.58
N ALA A 39 -16.84 12.51 5.63
CA ALA A 39 -18.29 12.39 5.69
C ALA A 39 -18.91 12.91 7.00
N ASN A 40 -18.14 12.90 8.09
CA ASN A 40 -18.58 13.30 9.42
C ASN A 40 -18.03 14.68 9.85
N ALA A 41 -17.09 15.26 9.09
CA ALA A 41 -16.48 16.53 9.43
C ALA A 41 -17.51 17.67 9.44
N PRO A 42 -17.42 18.62 10.39
CA PRO A 42 -18.35 19.73 10.51
C PRO A 42 -18.02 20.84 9.50
N PHE A 43 -18.21 20.55 8.21
CA PHE A 43 -18.08 21.56 7.16
C PHE A 43 -19.18 22.62 7.28
N SER A 44 -18.84 23.84 6.84
CA SER A 44 -19.75 24.97 6.80
C SER A 44 -21.04 24.63 6.03
N SER A 45 -22.12 25.36 6.34
CA SER A 45 -23.36 25.27 5.56
C SER A 45 -23.15 25.70 4.10
N THR A 46 -22.20 26.60 3.85
CA THR A 46 -21.87 27.11 2.51
C THR A 46 -21.00 26.17 1.70
N ALA A 47 -20.35 25.16 2.29
CA ALA A 47 -19.60 24.15 1.54
C ALA A 47 -20.51 23.20 0.74
N PHE A 48 -21.75 23.00 1.22
CA PHE A 48 -22.71 22.03 0.68
C PHE A 48 -24.13 22.59 0.71
N SER A 49 -24.53 23.42 -0.25
CA SER A 49 -25.93 23.83 -0.40
C SER A 49 -26.78 22.71 -0.97
N GLY A 50 -27.99 22.62 -0.47
CA GLY A 50 -29.06 21.82 -1.06
C GLY A 50 -29.83 21.10 0.03
N ARG A 51 -30.95 20.48 -0.37
CA ARG A 51 -31.84 19.77 0.55
C ARG A 51 -31.15 18.58 1.25
N ASN A 52 -30.16 17.95 0.61
CA ASN A 52 -29.49 16.75 1.12
C ASN A 52 -27.98 16.97 1.38
N LYS A 53 -27.65 17.81 2.38
CA LYS A 53 -26.25 18.11 2.77
C LYS A 53 -25.41 16.85 3.00
N SER A 54 -25.93 15.89 3.78
CA SER A 54 -25.24 14.64 4.09
C SER A 54 -24.93 13.79 2.85
N ALA A 55 -25.87 13.73 1.89
CA ALA A 55 -25.68 13.00 0.64
C ALA A 55 -24.60 13.67 -0.24
N LEU A 56 -24.59 15.01 -0.31
CA LEU A 56 -23.58 15.77 -1.04
C LEU A 56 -22.19 15.60 -0.42
N GLN A 57 -22.09 15.71 0.91
CA GLN A 57 -20.85 15.50 1.64
C GLN A 57 -20.32 14.07 1.46
N ASN A 58 -21.18 13.05 1.45
CA ASN A 58 -20.75 11.68 1.17
C ASN A 58 -20.28 11.48 -0.29
N ARG A 59 -20.92 12.14 -1.27
CA ARG A 59 -20.44 12.15 -2.67
C ARG A 59 -19.08 12.84 -2.79
N PHE A 60 -18.90 13.98 -2.11
CA PHE A 60 -17.63 14.67 -2.00
C PHE A 60 -16.55 13.76 -1.38
N ALA A 61 -16.82 13.13 -0.24
CA ALA A 61 -15.91 12.20 0.41
C ALA A 61 -15.50 11.02 -0.50
N LYS A 62 -16.45 10.47 -1.27
CA LYS A 62 -16.16 9.42 -2.27
C LYS A 62 -15.20 9.93 -3.36
N SER A 63 -15.40 11.15 -3.84
CA SER A 63 -14.52 11.73 -4.85
C SER A 63 -13.13 12.04 -4.32
N VAL A 64 -13.03 12.66 -3.14
CA VAL A 64 -11.74 12.92 -2.49
C VAL A 64 -10.99 11.61 -2.28
N LYS A 65 -11.67 10.57 -1.79
CA LYS A 65 -11.11 9.22 -1.67
C LYS A 65 -10.54 8.70 -3.00
N ALA A 66 -11.35 8.70 -4.05
CA ALA A 66 -10.95 8.20 -5.36
C ALA A 66 -9.72 8.94 -5.89
N ARG A 67 -9.70 10.28 -5.72
CA ARG A 67 -8.58 11.12 -6.12
C ARG A 67 -7.31 10.81 -5.32
N CYS A 68 -7.38 10.72 -3.99
CA CYS A 68 -6.20 10.43 -3.18
C CYS A 68 -5.57 9.08 -3.52
N ILE A 69 -6.39 8.06 -3.78
CA ILE A 69 -5.90 6.75 -4.24
C ILE A 69 -5.19 6.89 -5.59
N ALA A 70 -5.79 7.63 -6.53
CA ALA A 70 -5.20 7.86 -7.85
C ALA A 70 -3.85 8.60 -7.75
N GLU A 71 -3.79 9.69 -6.96
CA GLU A 71 -2.56 10.44 -6.71
C GLU A 71 -1.49 9.55 -6.11
N LEU A 72 -1.79 8.88 -4.99
CA LEU A 72 -0.82 8.02 -4.30
C LEU A 72 -0.30 6.92 -5.21
N THR A 73 -1.18 6.26 -5.98
CA THR A 73 -0.78 5.19 -6.91
C THR A 73 0.19 5.71 -7.97
N LYS A 74 -0.15 6.85 -8.60
CA LYS A 74 0.67 7.44 -9.66
C LYS A 74 1.99 7.99 -9.11
N THR A 75 1.99 8.64 -7.96
CA THR A 75 3.23 9.17 -7.38
C THR A 75 4.15 8.04 -6.92
N VAL A 76 3.61 6.95 -6.37
CA VAL A 76 4.42 5.77 -6.04
C VAL A 76 5.08 5.18 -7.29
N GLN A 77 4.36 5.15 -8.42
CA GLN A 77 4.91 4.73 -9.72
C GLN A 77 6.01 5.69 -10.21
N ALA A 78 5.73 7.00 -10.22
CA ALA A 78 6.66 8.04 -10.67
C ALA A 78 7.94 8.10 -9.83
N CYS A 79 7.82 7.99 -8.51
CA CYS A 79 8.95 7.98 -7.58
C CYS A 79 9.64 6.61 -7.48
N ARG A 80 9.24 5.61 -8.27
CA ARG A 80 9.78 4.23 -8.23
C ARG A 80 9.81 3.65 -6.81
N ARG A 81 8.77 3.93 -6.02
CA ARG A 81 8.64 3.53 -4.60
C ARG A 81 9.73 4.08 -3.66
N ASN A 82 10.46 5.14 -4.07
CA ASN A 82 11.38 5.83 -3.18
C ASN A 82 10.61 6.66 -2.14
N LEU A 83 10.66 6.21 -0.88
CA LEU A 83 9.95 6.85 0.23
C LEU A 83 10.37 8.31 0.46
N LYS A 84 11.66 8.64 0.31
CA LYS A 84 12.14 10.02 0.52
C LYS A 84 11.54 10.97 -0.52
N SER A 85 11.52 10.53 -1.78
CA SER A 85 10.89 11.28 -2.87
C SER A 85 9.37 11.39 -2.65
N LEU A 86 8.73 10.30 -2.22
CA LEU A 86 7.29 10.27 -1.95
C LEU A 86 6.90 11.29 -0.88
N LYS A 87 7.58 11.28 0.27
CA LYS A 87 7.37 12.23 1.38
C LYS A 87 7.60 13.68 0.96
N LYS A 88 8.64 13.94 0.15
CA LYS A 88 8.91 15.28 -0.39
C LYS A 88 7.80 15.79 -1.32
N THR A 89 7.15 14.91 -2.07
CA THR A 89 6.15 15.29 -3.08
C THR A 89 4.73 15.38 -2.52
N MET A 90 4.38 14.60 -1.49
CA MET A 90 3.01 14.55 -0.96
C MET A 90 2.43 15.87 -0.48
N PRO A 91 3.17 16.76 0.23
CA PRO A 91 2.63 18.04 0.64
C PRO A 91 2.08 18.87 -0.53
N GLY A 92 2.81 18.91 -1.66
CA GLY A 92 2.35 19.59 -2.87
C GLY A 92 1.10 18.95 -3.49
N ILE A 93 1.00 17.62 -3.43
CA ILE A 93 -0.21 16.91 -3.88
C ILE A 93 -1.41 17.29 -3.01
N THR A 94 -1.24 17.38 -1.69
CA THR A 94 -2.28 17.83 -0.76
C THR A 94 -2.77 19.24 -1.12
N GLU A 95 -1.86 20.18 -1.38
CA GLU A 95 -2.23 21.52 -1.86
C GLU A 95 -3.00 21.48 -3.18
N ALA A 96 -2.53 20.69 -4.14
CA ALA A 96 -3.21 20.53 -5.43
C ALA A 96 -4.61 19.91 -5.29
N ILE A 97 -4.80 19.01 -4.31
CA ILE A 97 -6.11 18.44 -4.00
C ILE A 97 -7.06 19.54 -3.53
N ILE A 98 -6.66 20.26 -2.49
CA ILE A 98 -7.43 21.36 -1.87
C ILE A 98 -7.76 22.43 -2.92
N SER A 99 -6.76 22.93 -3.64
CA SER A 99 -6.90 23.99 -4.65
C SER A 99 -7.91 23.62 -5.75
N CYS A 100 -7.87 22.37 -6.22
CA CYS A 100 -8.80 21.87 -7.23
C CYS A 100 -10.24 21.72 -6.70
N TYR A 101 -10.44 21.42 -5.42
CA TYR A 101 -11.78 21.42 -4.81
C TYR A 101 -12.29 22.83 -4.48
N LYS A 102 -11.39 23.81 -4.35
CA LYS A 102 -11.73 25.25 -4.31
C LYS A 102 -12.09 25.84 -5.67
N LYS A 103 -12.08 25.03 -6.74
CA LYS A 103 -12.23 25.46 -8.14
C LYS A 103 -11.14 26.43 -8.63
N ASN A 104 -10.02 26.52 -7.92
CA ASN A 104 -8.85 27.24 -8.41
C ASN A 104 -8.05 26.30 -9.33
N TYR A 105 -8.68 25.89 -10.43
CA TYR A 105 -8.05 25.06 -11.45
C TYR A 105 -7.00 25.91 -12.16
N GLY A 106 -5.73 25.54 -12.03
CA GLY A 106 -4.64 26.29 -12.62
C GLY A 106 -3.31 25.60 -12.37
N HIS A 107 -2.26 26.42 -12.24
CA HIS A 107 -0.87 26.01 -12.17
C HIS A 107 -0.59 24.92 -11.12
N THR A 108 -1.18 25.03 -9.93
CA THR A 108 -0.93 24.09 -8.82
C THR A 108 -1.38 22.65 -9.17
N CYS A 109 -2.55 22.44 -9.81
CA CYS A 109 -2.94 21.08 -10.21
C CYS A 109 -2.08 20.57 -11.38
N SER A 110 -1.73 21.43 -12.34
CA SER A 110 -0.91 21.01 -13.48
C SER A 110 0.53 20.68 -13.08
N GLU A 111 1.08 21.32 -12.04
CA GLU A 111 2.46 21.07 -11.61
C GLU A 111 2.59 19.92 -10.62
N GLN A 112 1.70 19.87 -9.62
CA GLN A 112 1.92 19.03 -8.44
C GLN A 112 1.07 17.76 -8.44
N SER A 113 -0.10 17.76 -9.10
CA SER A 113 -1.00 16.60 -9.13
C SER A 113 -0.64 15.65 -10.27
N TYR A 114 -0.43 14.37 -9.95
CA TYR A 114 -0.21 13.32 -10.94
C TYR A 114 -1.54 12.83 -11.53
N ALA A 115 -2.62 12.89 -10.75
CA ALA A 115 -3.94 12.49 -11.22
C ALA A 115 -4.54 13.51 -12.22
N CYS A 116 -4.38 14.82 -11.99
CA CYS A 116 -4.81 15.89 -12.90
C CYS A 116 -4.02 15.92 -14.21
N LYS A 117 -2.71 15.62 -14.19
CA LYS A 117 -1.85 15.70 -15.40
C LYS A 117 -2.30 14.79 -16.54
N GLU A 118 -2.74 13.58 -16.21
CA GLU A 118 -3.09 12.56 -17.21
C GLU A 118 -4.57 12.58 -17.61
N HIS A 119 -5.42 13.28 -16.88
CA HIS A 119 -6.83 13.43 -17.21
C HIS A 119 -7.15 14.90 -17.47
N MET A 120 -7.48 15.26 -18.72
CA MET A 120 -7.94 16.62 -19.07
C MET A 120 -9.18 17.04 -18.27
N GLU A 121 -9.89 16.09 -17.67
CA GLU A 121 -10.99 16.34 -16.76
C GLU A 121 -10.52 16.39 -15.30
N HIS A 122 -10.46 17.60 -14.74
CA HIS A 122 -10.17 17.79 -13.32
C HIS A 122 -11.22 17.07 -12.46
N TYR A 123 -10.76 16.29 -11.48
CA TYR A 123 -11.62 15.58 -10.52
C TYR A 123 -12.65 16.50 -9.85
N GLY A 124 -12.31 17.76 -9.59
CA GLY A 124 -13.23 18.75 -9.02
C GLY A 124 -14.39 19.15 -9.93
N LYS A 125 -14.25 19.08 -11.27
CA LYS A 125 -15.30 19.49 -12.22
C LYS A 125 -16.51 18.55 -12.20
N ARG A 126 -16.29 17.26 -11.93
CA ARG A 126 -17.35 16.23 -11.89
C ARG A 126 -18.10 16.17 -10.56
N VAL A 127 -17.65 16.90 -9.53
CA VAL A 127 -18.18 16.78 -8.17
C VAL A 127 -19.08 17.96 -7.84
N ILE A 128 -20.22 17.64 -7.24
CA ILE A 128 -21.30 18.55 -6.82
C ILE A 128 -20.88 19.39 -5.58
N CYS A 129 -19.59 19.66 -5.39
CA CYS A 129 -19.12 20.70 -4.47
C CYS A 129 -19.02 21.99 -5.29
N GLN A 130 -20.16 22.51 -5.73
CA GLN A 130 -20.20 23.73 -6.53
C GLN A 130 -19.96 25.00 -5.71
N GLN A 131 -19.65 24.90 -4.41
CA GLN A 131 -19.79 26.04 -3.50
C GLN A 131 -18.53 26.42 -2.73
N LYS A 132 -18.57 27.68 -2.23
CA LYS A 132 -17.49 28.40 -1.57
C LYS A 132 -17.10 27.72 -0.25
N GLN A 133 -15.96 27.02 -0.27
CA GLN A 133 -15.28 26.61 0.95
C GLN A 133 -14.68 27.83 1.64
N ASN A 134 -14.86 27.93 2.95
CA ASN A 134 -14.15 28.91 3.75
C ASN A 134 -12.76 28.38 4.18
N LYS A 135 -11.97 29.20 4.87
CA LYS A 135 -10.63 28.78 5.34
C LYS A 135 -10.69 27.59 6.31
N ASP A 136 -11.73 27.51 7.14
CA ASP A 136 -11.88 26.40 8.09
C ASP A 136 -12.21 25.09 7.38
N ASP A 137 -13.01 25.11 6.32
CA ASP A 137 -13.33 23.95 5.50
C ASP A 137 -12.08 23.41 4.79
N GLU A 138 -11.23 24.32 4.31
CA GLU A 138 -9.93 23.97 3.75
C GLU A 138 -9.02 23.29 4.77
N TRP A 139 -8.93 23.86 5.98
CA TRP A 139 -8.17 23.26 7.07
C TRP A 139 -8.72 21.89 7.47
N ARG A 140 -10.04 21.72 7.56
CA ARG A 140 -10.67 20.41 7.82
C ARG A 140 -10.36 19.39 6.74
N LEU A 141 -10.41 19.81 5.48
CA LEU A 141 -10.07 18.94 4.36
C LEU A 141 -8.60 18.51 4.45
N ARG A 142 -7.68 19.42 4.78
CA ARG A 142 -6.26 19.12 4.98
C ARG A 142 -6.05 18.07 6.06
N LEU A 143 -6.63 18.25 7.24
CA LEU A 143 -6.56 17.26 8.32
C LEU A 143 -7.08 15.90 7.90
N CYS A 144 -8.17 15.86 7.12
CA CYS A 144 -8.67 14.60 6.60
C CYS A 144 -7.67 13.95 5.62
N LEU A 145 -7.01 14.72 4.77
CA LEU A 145 -6.03 14.22 3.80
C LEU A 145 -4.78 13.67 4.49
N GLU A 146 -4.36 14.26 5.59
CA GLU A 146 -3.20 13.81 6.39
C GLU A 146 -3.37 12.36 6.87
N ILE A 147 -4.58 11.87 7.11
CA ILE A 147 -4.85 10.46 7.47
C ILE A 147 -4.26 9.47 6.45
N MET A 148 -4.14 9.88 5.20
CA MET A 148 -3.68 9.02 4.11
C MET A 148 -2.34 9.47 3.52
N LEU A 149 -2.04 10.76 3.59
CA LEU A 149 -0.91 11.39 2.90
C LEU A 149 0.17 11.91 3.85
N ASP A 150 0.07 11.67 5.15
CA ASP A 150 1.13 11.97 6.12
C ASP A 150 2.32 11.02 6.02
N ASP A 151 3.47 11.47 6.52
CA ASP A 151 4.72 10.72 6.47
C ASP A 151 4.61 9.31 7.09
N GLU A 152 3.85 9.18 8.17
CA GLU A 152 3.65 7.93 8.89
C GLU A 152 2.76 6.96 8.09
N SER A 153 1.65 7.42 7.52
CA SER A 153 0.81 6.53 6.69
C SER A 153 1.51 6.15 5.39
N LEU A 154 2.30 7.04 4.80
CA LEU A 154 3.10 6.74 3.60
C LEU A 154 4.08 5.59 3.83
N GLU A 155 4.71 5.52 5.00
CA GLU A 155 5.56 4.38 5.37
C GLU A 155 4.78 3.06 5.39
N LYS A 156 3.55 3.12 5.90
CA LYS A 156 2.68 1.95 6.07
C LYS A 156 2.08 1.47 4.75
N VAL A 157 1.92 2.35 3.76
CA VAL A 157 1.31 2.04 2.44
C VAL A 157 2.31 2.01 1.29
N ARG A 158 3.61 2.20 1.52
CA ARG A 158 4.64 2.35 0.47
C ARG A 158 4.66 1.26 -0.61
N PHE A 159 4.18 0.06 -0.28
CA PHE A 159 4.16 -1.07 -1.19
C PHE A 159 2.84 -1.23 -1.97
N LEU A 160 1.83 -0.41 -1.69
CA LEU A 160 0.48 -0.51 -2.26
C LEU A 160 -0.06 -1.95 -2.21
N THR A 161 0.25 -2.67 -1.13
CA THR A 161 -0.10 -4.09 -0.97
C THR A 161 -1.59 -4.27 -0.75
N SER A 162 -2.16 -5.32 -1.35
CA SER A 162 -3.53 -5.75 -1.07
C SER A 162 -3.67 -6.18 0.40
N SER A 163 -4.88 -6.10 0.96
CA SER A 163 -5.12 -6.49 2.37
C SER A 163 -4.74 -7.93 2.66
N GLN A 164 -4.89 -8.85 1.70
CA GLN A 164 -4.49 -10.25 1.88
C GLN A 164 -2.97 -10.37 2.11
N ASN A 165 -2.18 -9.60 1.35
CA ASN A 165 -0.72 -9.59 1.50
C ASN A 165 -0.29 -8.87 2.79
N ALA A 166 -0.96 -7.75 3.13
CA ALA A 166 -0.70 -7.04 4.37
C ALA A 166 -1.07 -7.88 5.60
N GLU A 167 -2.20 -8.57 5.57
CA GLU A 167 -2.65 -9.47 6.64
C GLU A 167 -1.73 -10.69 6.78
N ALA A 168 -1.33 -11.32 5.67
CA ALA A 168 -0.36 -12.41 5.69
C ALA A 168 0.98 -11.97 6.30
N PHE A 169 1.48 -10.80 5.89
CA PHE A 169 2.70 -10.22 6.47
C PHE A 169 2.55 -9.93 7.97
N ASN A 170 1.47 -9.25 8.37
CA ASN A 170 1.22 -8.90 9.77
C ASN A 170 1.01 -10.14 10.66
N LYS A 171 0.36 -11.21 10.15
CA LYS A 171 0.28 -12.50 10.85
C LYS A 171 1.67 -13.10 11.06
N THR A 172 2.54 -12.99 10.07
CA THR A 172 3.92 -13.50 10.18
C THR A 172 4.72 -12.73 11.24
N ILE A 173 4.50 -11.41 11.35
CA ILE A 173 5.09 -10.59 12.43
C ILE A 173 4.52 -10.98 13.80
N ALA A 174 3.20 -11.11 13.91
CA ALA A 174 2.53 -11.40 15.18
C ALA A 174 2.86 -12.80 15.74
N VAL A 175 3.20 -13.75 14.87
CA VAL A 175 3.55 -15.14 15.24
C VAL A 175 5.03 -15.29 15.62
N GLN A 176 5.90 -14.30 15.36
CA GLN A 176 7.27 -14.31 15.87
C GLN A 176 7.23 -14.02 17.40
N PRO A 177 7.51 -15.00 18.28
CA PRO A 177 7.63 -14.69 19.70
C PRO A 177 8.78 -13.70 19.91
N LYS A 178 8.65 -12.79 20.89
CA LYS A 178 9.80 -12.09 21.48
C LYS A 178 10.80 -13.17 21.90
N VAL A 179 11.82 -13.44 21.09
CA VAL A 179 12.94 -14.27 21.51
C VAL A 179 13.78 -13.39 22.42
N GLU A 180 13.40 -13.39 23.69
CA GLU A 180 14.22 -12.88 24.78
C GLU A 180 15.55 -13.62 24.75
N TYR A 181 16.63 -12.85 24.74
CA TYR A 181 17.98 -13.31 24.52
C TYR A 181 18.40 -14.23 25.68
N MET A 182 18.43 -15.55 25.48
CA MET A 182 19.26 -16.41 26.32
C MET A 182 20.70 -16.34 25.81
N GLU A 183 21.42 -15.35 26.33
CA GLU A 183 22.87 -15.30 26.30
C GLU A 183 23.40 -16.46 27.18
N SER A 184 23.49 -17.67 26.63
CA SER A 184 24.24 -18.74 27.29
C SER A 184 24.92 -19.66 26.28
N LYS A 185 26.26 -19.52 26.25
CA LYS A 185 27.26 -20.50 25.78
C LYS A 185 27.20 -20.88 24.29
N LEU A 186 27.77 -20.01 23.46
CA LEU A 186 28.39 -20.45 22.21
C LEU A 186 29.55 -21.42 22.54
N PRO A 187 29.58 -22.67 22.02
CA PRO A 187 30.82 -23.43 22.02
C PRO A 187 31.79 -22.81 21.02
N ARG A 188 33.05 -22.64 21.44
CA ARG A 188 34.14 -22.07 20.63
C ARG A 188 34.29 -22.82 19.29
N PRO A 189 34.68 -22.13 18.19
CA PRO A 189 34.85 -22.77 16.90
C PRO A 189 36.14 -23.59 16.89
N GLY A 190 36.03 -24.92 17.00
CA GLY A 190 37.22 -25.78 17.05
C GLY A 190 36.96 -27.27 17.28
N SER A 191 36.04 -27.86 16.51
CA SER A 191 35.77 -29.31 16.30
C SER A 191 34.30 -29.36 15.89
N TYR A 192 33.91 -29.77 14.69
CA TYR A 192 33.91 -31.13 14.21
C TYR A 192 34.04 -31.13 12.68
N ARG A 193 35.26 -31.37 12.21
CA ARG A 193 35.51 -31.95 10.90
C ARG A 193 35.14 -33.45 11.01
N LYS A 194 34.16 -33.90 10.23
CA LYS A 194 33.62 -35.29 10.06
C LYS A 194 32.19 -35.47 10.58
N LYS A 195 31.21 -35.24 9.69
CA LYS A 195 29.99 -36.07 9.44
C LYS A 195 28.89 -35.24 8.75
N PHE A 196 29.12 -34.81 7.51
CA PHE A 196 28.04 -34.51 6.56
C PHE A 196 28.45 -34.97 5.15
N ARG A 197 28.68 -36.28 5.05
CA ARG A 197 28.76 -37.02 3.78
C ARG A 197 27.74 -38.15 3.87
N LYS A 198 26.46 -37.79 3.77
CA LYS A 198 25.28 -38.64 3.49
C LYS A 198 24.09 -37.69 3.50
N TYR A 199 23.18 -37.84 2.54
CA TYR A 199 22.09 -36.92 2.15
C TYR A 199 22.43 -35.88 1.06
N LYS A 200 23.33 -36.24 0.14
CA LYS A 200 23.06 -36.03 -1.29
C LYS A 200 22.60 -37.38 -1.86
N CYS A 201 21.66 -37.36 -2.80
CA CYS A 201 21.15 -38.52 -3.55
C CYS A 201 19.99 -39.32 -2.90
N ARG A 202 18.76 -38.78 -2.97
CA ARG A 202 17.54 -39.62 -3.08
C ARG A 202 16.30 -38.90 -3.66
N ARG A 203 16.50 -37.87 -4.49
CA ARG A 203 15.39 -37.22 -5.25
C ARG A 203 15.60 -37.14 -6.77
N GLU A 204 16.72 -37.65 -7.30
CA GLU A 204 17.01 -37.68 -8.75
C GLU A 204 16.90 -39.08 -9.39
N ILE A 205 16.61 -40.15 -8.62
CA ILE A 205 16.46 -41.52 -9.17
C ILE A 205 14.98 -41.90 -9.45
N ASN A 206 14.00 -41.13 -8.94
CA ASN A 206 12.58 -41.41 -9.18
C ASN A 206 11.91 -40.53 -10.26
N ARG A 207 12.68 -39.72 -11.00
CA ARG A 207 12.19 -38.93 -12.15
C ARG A 207 12.53 -39.53 -13.52
N THR A 208 13.40 -40.54 -13.61
CA THR A 208 13.78 -41.22 -14.86
C THR A 208 13.12 -42.59 -15.08
N ARG A 209 12.24 -43.05 -14.17
CA ARG A 209 11.44 -44.29 -14.35
C ARG A 209 9.96 -44.06 -14.71
N LYS A 210 9.50 -42.81 -14.78
CA LYS A 210 8.09 -42.47 -15.10
C LYS A 210 7.87 -41.92 -16.52
N TYR A 211 8.92 -41.84 -17.34
CA TYR A 211 8.88 -41.41 -18.75
C TYR A 211 9.38 -42.50 -19.72
N ARG A 212 9.20 -43.78 -19.38
CA ARG A 212 9.48 -44.90 -20.30
C ARG A 212 8.38 -45.97 -20.32
N LEU A 213 7.16 -45.58 -19.95
CA LEU A 213 5.97 -46.45 -19.96
C LEU A 213 4.74 -45.77 -20.62
N TYR A 214 4.95 -44.73 -21.42
CA TYR A 214 3.90 -44.03 -22.17
C TYR A 214 4.24 -43.85 -23.67
N GLU A 215 5.16 -44.66 -24.20
CA GLU A 215 5.50 -44.71 -25.64
C GLU A 215 5.60 -46.17 -26.13
N GLY A 216 4.56 -46.99 -25.88
CA GLY A 216 4.62 -48.41 -26.24
C GLY A 216 3.29 -49.14 -26.43
N THR A 217 2.16 -48.44 -26.61
CA THR A 217 0.87 -49.09 -26.95
C THR A 217 0.06 -48.21 -27.90
N GLN A 218 0.61 -47.96 -29.08
CA GLN A 218 -0.16 -47.79 -30.31
C GLN A 218 0.62 -48.54 -31.40
N PHE A 219 -0.11 -49.28 -32.24
CA PHE A 219 0.35 -50.23 -33.29
C PHE A 219 0.60 -51.68 -32.84
N ALA A 220 -0.48 -52.45 -32.83
CA ALA A 220 -0.49 -53.84 -33.32
C ALA A 220 -1.90 -54.13 -33.87
N THR A 221 -2.01 -54.09 -35.20
CA THR A 221 -2.93 -54.93 -35.98
C THR A 221 -2.49 -56.38 -35.92
#